data_AF-A0A382QMP9-F1
#
_entry.id   AF-A0A382QMP9-F1
#
_cell.length_a   1.000
_cell.length_b   1.000
_cell.length_c   1.000
_cell.angle_alpha   90.00
_cell.angle_beta   90.00
_cell.angle_gamma   90.00
#
_symmetry.space_group_name_H-M   'P 1'
#
loop_
_entity.id
_entity.type
_entity.pdbx_description
1 polymer ?
#
loop_
_entity_poly.entity_id
_entity_poly.type
_entity_poly.pdbx_seq_one_letter_code
_entity_poly.pdbx_strand_id
1 'polypeptide(L)'
;MSVFPIGIARAEMNDIKYVNTLKEVILEEYGKYERNERLRDPSDKDYQPQWVTRGYPYQSNSLQHKREVYSKLIDFANKNVLKYLDSLGYYHDGFYTTQCWSNVYKRTKSIHPHRHYNSFLSWNF
;
A
#
# COMPACT_ATOMS: atom_id res chain seq x y z
N MET A 1 5.60 -15.95 28.68
CA MET A 1 4.62 -14.92 28.29
C MET A 1 4.82 -14.62 26.81
N SER A 2 3.86 -14.99 25.97
CA SER A 2 3.93 -14.81 24.50
C SER A 2 3.29 -13.46 24.14
N VAL A 3 4.10 -12.42 23.99
CA VAL A 3 3.68 -11.15 23.39
C VAL A 3 4.05 -11.22 21.90
N PHE A 4 3.34 -12.07 21.15
CA PHE A 4 3.31 -11.89 19.70
C PHE A 4 2.38 -10.71 19.45
N PRO A 5 2.83 -9.61 18.82
CA PRO A 5 1.92 -8.58 18.39
C PRO A 5 1.09 -9.18 17.24
N ILE A 6 -0.12 -9.63 17.59
CA ILE A 6 -1.26 -9.66 16.68
C ILE A 6 -1.26 -8.27 16.03
N GLY A 7 -0.93 -8.22 14.75
CA GLY A 7 -0.29 -7.06 14.12
C GLY A 7 -0.99 -5.71 14.30
N ILE A 8 -0.32 -4.67 13.79
CA ILE A 8 -0.85 -3.30 13.64
C ILE A 8 -2.25 -3.27 12.97
N ALA A 9 -2.70 -4.39 12.39
CA ALA A 9 -4.06 -4.68 11.90
C ALA A 9 -5.24 -4.38 12.86
N ARG A 10 -5.03 -4.03 14.13
CA ARG A 10 -6.09 -3.53 15.04
C ARG A 10 -5.99 -2.05 15.39
N ALA A 11 -5.18 -1.30 14.66
CA ALA A 11 -5.06 0.13 14.88
C ALA A 11 -6.23 0.82 14.12
N GLU A 12 -7.30 1.18 14.84
CA GLU A 12 -8.50 1.79 14.27
C GLU A 12 -8.27 3.26 13.93
N MET A 13 -8.37 3.60 12.64
CA MET A 13 -8.40 4.98 12.16
C MET A 13 -9.87 5.41 12.03
N ASN A 14 -10.39 6.08 13.06
CA ASN A 14 -11.83 6.38 13.22
C ASN A 14 -12.36 7.58 12.39
N ASP A 15 -11.62 8.05 11.39
CA ASP A 15 -12.04 9.16 10.53
C ASP A 15 -12.78 8.61 9.28
N ILE A 16 -14.09 8.40 9.40
CA ILE A 16 -14.94 7.85 8.32
C ILE A 16 -14.83 8.69 7.04
N LYS A 17 -14.72 10.02 7.16
CA LYS A 17 -14.57 10.91 6.00
C LYS A 17 -13.26 10.63 5.28
N TYR A 18 -12.17 10.50 6.04
CA TYR A 18 -10.86 10.16 5.49
C TYR A 18 -10.86 8.78 4.80
N VAL A 19 -11.45 7.76 5.44
CA VAL A 19 -11.58 6.41 4.86
C VAL A 19 -12.36 6.43 3.54
N ASN A 20 -13.44 7.21 3.47
CA ASN A 20 -14.21 7.36 2.23
C ASN A 20 -13.39 8.05 1.13
N THR A 21 -12.66 9.12 1.46
CA THR A 21 -11.77 9.79 0.50
C THR A 21 -10.69 8.85 -0.03
N LEU A 22 -10.04 8.06 0.85
CA LEU A 22 -9.06 7.07 0.43
C LEU A 22 -9.66 6.03 -0.53
N LYS A 23 -10.84 5.50 -0.18
CA LYS A 23 -11.57 4.54 -1.01
C LYS A 23 -11.90 5.12 -2.38
N GLU A 24 -12.43 6.33 -2.44
CA GLU A 24 -12.79 7.01 -3.69
C GLU A 24 -11.58 7.20 -4.60
N VAL A 25 -10.45 7.66 -4.06
CA VAL A 25 -9.21 7.85 -4.84
C VAL A 25 -8.71 6.52 -5.41
N ILE A 26 -8.68 5.45 -4.61
CA ILE A 26 -8.25 4.13 -5.08
C ILE A 26 -9.16 3.60 -6.20
N LEU A 27 -10.48 3.72 -6.01
CA LEU A 27 -11.45 3.24 -6.99
C LEU A 27 -11.43 4.07 -8.29
N GLU A 28 -11.22 5.38 -8.20
CA GLU A 28 -11.09 6.24 -9.38
C GLU A 28 -9.88 5.82 -10.24
N GLU A 29 -8.73 5.58 -9.60
CA GLU A 29 -7.53 5.12 -10.30
C GLU A 29 -7.70 3.75 -10.92
N TYR A 30 -8.31 2.82 -10.17
CA TYR A 30 -8.65 1.49 -10.69
C TYR A 30 -9.58 1.57 -11.91
N GLY A 31 -10.62 2.41 -11.87
CA GLY A 31 -11.54 2.61 -12.98
C GLY A 31 -10.90 3.29 -14.20
N LYS A 32 -9.90 4.17 -14.00
CA LYS A 32 -9.07 4.71 -15.10
C LYS A 32 -8.22 3.59 -15.73
N TYR A 33 -7.62 2.73 -14.91
CA TYR A 33 -6.84 1.59 -15.38
C TYR A 33 -7.69 0.61 -16.21
N GLU A 34 -8.84 0.15 -15.70
CA GLU A 34 -9.70 -0.78 -16.43
C GLU A 34 -10.18 -0.20 -17.77
N ARG A 35 -10.50 1.10 -17.81
CA ARG A 35 -10.87 1.78 -19.07
C ARG A 35 -9.71 1.80 -20.05
N ASN A 36 -8.50 2.15 -19.58
CA ASN A 36 -7.31 2.16 -20.42
C ASN A 36 -6.95 0.76 -20.92
N GLU A 37 -7.14 -0.30 -20.13
CA GLU A 37 -6.98 -1.68 -20.60
C GLU A 37 -7.98 -2.07 -21.68
N ARG A 38 -9.26 -1.70 -21.53
CA ARG A 38 -10.30 -2.01 -22.52
C ARG A 38 -10.13 -1.27 -23.84
N LEU A 39 -9.59 -0.06 -23.79
CA LEU A 39 -9.33 0.77 -24.98
C LEU A 39 -7.99 0.47 -25.64
N ARG A 40 -7.22 -0.47 -25.09
CA ARG A 40 -5.87 -0.77 -25.56
C ARG A 40 -5.93 -1.63 -26.82
N ASP A 41 -5.29 -1.16 -27.88
CA ASP A 41 -4.97 -1.99 -29.02
C ASP A 41 -4.00 -3.11 -28.54
N PRO A 42 -4.35 -4.40 -28.70
CA PRO A 42 -3.49 -5.50 -28.27
C PRO A 42 -2.09 -5.50 -28.92
N SER A 43 -1.87 -4.72 -29.98
CA SER A 43 -0.57 -4.55 -30.63
C SER A 43 0.35 -3.49 -30.00
N ASP A 44 -0.18 -2.58 -29.17
CA ASP A 44 0.58 -1.47 -28.60
C ASP A 44 1.29 -1.86 -27.28
N LYS A 45 2.58 -2.20 -27.40
CA LYS A 45 3.42 -2.68 -26.30
C LYS A 45 4.06 -1.55 -25.48
N ASP A 46 4.08 -0.31 -25.98
CA ASP A 46 5.04 0.71 -25.52
C ASP A 46 4.47 1.74 -24.53
N TYR A 47 3.15 1.84 -24.38
CA TYR A 47 2.57 2.78 -23.40
C TYR A 47 2.48 2.19 -21.98
N GLN A 48 3.53 2.34 -21.17
CA GLN A 48 3.51 2.08 -19.73
C GLN A 48 3.34 3.40 -18.96
N PRO A 49 2.15 3.75 -18.45
CA PRO A 49 2.05 4.88 -17.54
C PRO A 49 2.89 4.59 -16.30
N GLN A 50 3.89 5.45 -16.02
CA GLN A 50 4.87 5.30 -14.93
C GLN A 50 4.25 5.14 -13.52
N TRP A 51 2.96 5.42 -13.39
CA TRP A 51 2.20 5.41 -12.15
C TRP A 51 1.50 4.08 -11.84
N VAL A 52 1.54 3.11 -12.76
CA VAL A 52 0.87 1.82 -12.62
C VAL A 52 1.88 0.70 -12.82
N THR A 53 2.11 -0.10 -11.78
CA THR A 53 2.93 -1.31 -11.92
C THR A 53 2.03 -2.37 -12.56
N ARG A 54 2.31 -2.74 -13.82
CA ARG A 54 1.50 -3.73 -14.57
C ARG A 54 1.49 -5.07 -13.83
N GLY A 55 0.30 -5.51 -13.42
CA GLY A 55 0.04 -6.83 -12.86
C GLY A 55 -1.46 -6.97 -12.59
N TYR A 56 -2.03 -8.13 -12.90
CA TYR A 56 -3.30 -8.55 -12.34
C TYR A 56 -2.97 -9.40 -11.12
N PRO A 57 -3.38 -9.02 -9.90
CA PRO A 57 -4.31 -7.94 -9.53
C PRO A 57 -3.69 -6.53 -9.59
N TYR A 58 -4.55 -5.50 -9.77
CA TYR A 58 -4.12 -4.11 -9.88
C TYR A 58 -3.25 -3.70 -8.70
N GLN A 59 -2.12 -3.08 -9.04
CA GLN A 59 -1.17 -2.51 -8.10
C GLN A 59 -0.83 -1.08 -8.53
N SER A 60 -0.97 -0.12 -7.62
CA SER A 60 -0.49 1.24 -7.88
C SER A 60 1.04 1.32 -7.87
N ASN A 61 1.62 2.46 -8.25
CA ASN A 61 3.07 2.67 -8.04
C ASN A 61 3.44 2.63 -6.55
N SER A 62 4.72 2.39 -6.26
CA SER A 62 5.26 2.29 -4.90
C SER A 62 5.46 3.63 -4.18
N LEU A 63 4.97 4.74 -4.73
CA LEU A 63 5.18 6.09 -4.20
C LEU A 63 3.90 6.68 -3.58
N GLN A 64 2.91 5.85 -3.19
CA GLN A 64 1.68 6.34 -2.56
C GLN A 64 1.95 7.14 -1.29
N HIS A 65 3.02 6.81 -0.58
CA HIS A 65 3.45 7.52 0.63
C HIS A 65 3.85 8.99 0.39
N LYS A 66 4.09 9.39 -0.86
CA LYS A 66 4.40 10.78 -1.23
C LYS A 66 3.16 11.62 -1.55
N ARG A 67 1.98 11.00 -1.62
CA ARG A 67 0.74 11.68 -1.98
C ARG A 67 0.05 12.19 -0.72
N GLU A 68 -0.37 13.45 -0.75
CA GLU A 68 -1.01 14.12 0.38
C GLU A 68 -2.23 13.38 0.92
N VAL A 69 -3.05 12.78 0.05
CA VAL A 69 -4.24 12.01 0.45
C VAL A 69 -3.91 10.83 1.36
N TYR A 70 -2.69 10.26 1.29
CA TYR A 70 -2.25 9.16 2.16
C TYR A 70 -1.47 9.64 3.40
N SER A 71 -1.19 10.94 3.55
CA SER A 71 -0.34 11.48 4.63
C SER A 71 -0.75 10.99 6.02
N LYS A 72 -2.03 11.15 6.40
CA LYS A 72 -2.54 10.68 7.70
C LYS A 72 -2.35 9.18 7.92
N LEU A 73 -2.57 8.37 6.88
CA LEU A 73 -2.38 6.92 6.95
C LEU A 73 -0.89 6.56 7.12
N ILE A 74 0.01 7.26 6.43
CA ILE A 74 1.46 7.05 6.53
C ILE A 74 1.99 7.50 7.89
N ASP A 75 1.52 8.62 8.42
CA ASP A 75 1.90 9.09 9.76
C ASP A 75 1.46 8.09 10.83
N PHE A 76 0.23 7.59 10.69
CA PHE A 76 -0.31 6.56 11.55
C PHE A 76 0.51 5.27 11.48
N ALA A 77 0.84 4.82 10.27
CA ALA A 77 1.66 3.66 10.03
C ALA A 77 3.04 3.78 10.68
N ASN A 78 3.77 4.86 10.36
CA ASN A 78 5.10 5.14 10.87
C ASN A 78 5.06 5.13 12.41
N LYS A 79 4.11 5.84 13.03
CA LYS A 79 3.96 5.87 14.49
C LYS A 79 3.81 4.48 15.11
N ASN A 80 3.08 3.56 14.48
CA ASN A 80 2.89 2.21 15.01
C ASN A 80 4.09 1.31 14.73
N VAL A 81 4.74 1.47 13.57
CA VAL A 81 5.98 0.77 13.25
C VAL A 81 7.10 1.15 14.20
N LEU A 82 7.29 2.44 14.50
CA LEU A 82 8.34 2.89 15.41
C LEU A 82 8.13 2.30 16.82
N LYS A 83 6.89 2.28 17.33
CA LYS A 83 6.57 1.60 18.60
C LYS A 83 6.89 0.10 18.58
N TYR A 84 6.66 -0.56 17.45
CA TYR A 84 7.01 -1.96 17.28
C TYR A 84 8.54 -2.15 17.31
N LEU A 85 9.30 -1.30 16.60
CA LEU A 85 10.76 -1.31 16.64
C LEU A 85 11.31 -1.04 18.04
N ASP A 86 10.74 -0.07 18.77
CA ASP A 86 11.06 0.21 20.18
C ASP A 86 10.87 -1.04 21.05
N SER A 87 9.74 -1.74 20.90
CA SER A 87 9.45 -2.95 21.69
C SER A 87 10.41 -4.11 21.44
N LEU A 88 11.10 -4.09 20.29
CA LEU A 88 12.14 -5.05 19.93
C LEU A 88 13.54 -4.57 20.32
N GLY A 89 13.68 -3.35 20.84
CA GLY A 89 14.96 -2.75 21.23
C GLY A 89 15.79 -2.26 20.04
N TYR A 90 15.19 -2.01 18.88
CA TYR A 90 15.91 -1.45 17.73
C TYR A 90 16.04 0.07 17.85
N TYR A 91 17.24 0.57 17.51
CA TYR A 91 17.42 1.98 17.19
C TYR A 91 16.85 2.26 15.79
N HIS A 92 15.98 3.26 15.68
CA HIS A 92 15.21 3.54 14.46
C HIS A 92 15.27 5.01 14.02
N ASP A 93 16.29 5.75 14.46
CA ASP A 93 16.50 7.11 13.94
C ASP A 93 16.74 7.06 12.43
N GLY A 94 16.08 7.97 11.72
CA GLY A 94 16.04 7.95 10.26
C GLY A 94 15.26 6.78 9.64
N PHE A 95 14.42 6.06 10.39
CA PHE A 95 13.52 5.05 9.82
C PHE A 95 12.33 5.74 9.12
N TYR A 96 12.13 5.45 7.84
CA TYR A 96 11.03 6.01 7.04
C TYR A 96 10.47 5.01 6.03
N THR A 97 9.24 5.26 5.58
CA THR A 97 8.60 4.46 4.53
C THR A 97 9.26 4.75 3.18
N THR A 98 9.89 3.74 2.57
CA THR A 98 10.54 3.83 1.25
C THR A 98 9.60 3.47 0.10
N GLN A 99 8.65 2.58 0.35
CA GLN A 99 7.70 2.07 -0.64
C GLN A 99 6.31 1.89 -0.02
N CYS A 100 5.27 2.31 -0.74
CA CYS A 100 3.87 2.10 -0.37
C CYS A 100 3.03 2.05 -1.64
N TRP A 101 2.20 1.02 -1.77
CA TRP A 101 1.30 0.82 -2.91
C TRP A 101 -0.05 0.28 -2.44
N SER A 102 -1.05 0.47 -3.29
CA SER A 102 -2.42 0.00 -3.10
C SER A 102 -2.67 -1.19 -4.02
N ASN A 103 -3.29 -2.23 -3.49
CA ASN A 103 -3.69 -3.40 -4.28
C ASN A 103 -5.21 -3.52 -4.33
N VAL A 104 -5.75 -3.87 -5.49
CA VAL A 104 -7.18 -4.20 -5.65
C VAL A 104 -7.32 -5.64 -6.11
N TYR A 105 -7.82 -6.48 -5.21
CA TYR A 105 -8.03 -7.91 -5.46
C TYR A 105 -9.48 -8.20 -5.83
N LYS A 106 -9.69 -9.10 -6.79
CA LYS A 106 -11.02 -9.73 -6.95
C LYS A 106 -11.26 -10.71 -5.81
N ARG A 107 -12.52 -10.84 -5.42
CA ARG A 107 -12.99 -11.86 -4.46
C ARG A 107 -12.42 -13.22 -4.87
N THR A 108 -11.90 -13.97 -3.89
CA THR A 108 -11.23 -15.29 -4.02
C THR A 108 -9.82 -15.34 -4.62
N LYS A 109 -9.17 -14.20 -4.88
CA LYS A 109 -7.76 -14.20 -5.30
C LYS A 109 -6.81 -14.12 -4.09
N SER A 110 -5.77 -14.95 -4.12
CA SER A 110 -4.67 -14.94 -3.15
C SER A 110 -3.39 -14.43 -3.79
N ILE A 111 -2.50 -13.87 -2.97
CA ILE A 111 -1.14 -13.51 -3.36
C ILE A 111 -0.24 -14.69 -3.04
N HIS A 112 0.65 -15.07 -3.95
CA HIS A 112 1.65 -16.09 -3.66
C HIS A 112 2.63 -15.59 -2.57
N PRO A 113 3.14 -16.49 -1.72
CA PRO A 113 4.20 -16.14 -0.78
C PRO A 113 5.40 -15.54 -1.52
N HIS A 114 5.87 -14.39 -1.06
CA HIS A 114 7.02 -13.69 -1.65
C HIS A 114 7.76 -12.88 -0.57
N ARG A 115 8.94 -12.37 -0.93
CA ARG A 115 9.78 -11.53 -0.06
C ARG A 115 9.94 -10.14 -0.65
N HIS A 116 10.11 -9.14 0.20
CA HIS A 116 10.45 -7.77 -0.22
C HIS A 116 11.94 -7.56 0.02
N TYR A 117 12.73 -7.64 -1.05
CA TYR A 117 14.17 -7.40 -0.98
C TYR A 117 14.46 -5.91 -0.76
N ASN A 118 15.54 -5.61 -0.05
CA ASN A 118 15.95 -4.24 0.30
C ASN A 118 14.93 -3.48 1.17
N SER A 119 14.04 -4.20 1.86
CA SER A 119 13.15 -3.66 2.89
C SER A 119 13.54 -4.24 4.24
N PHE A 120 13.70 -3.39 5.26
CA PHE A 120 13.92 -3.83 6.64
C PHE A 120 12.64 -4.41 7.25
N LEU A 121 11.51 -3.75 6.99
CA LEU A 121 10.19 -4.15 7.47
C LEU A 121 9.16 -3.97 6.35
N SER A 122 8.29 -4.95 6.21
CA SER A 122 7.13 -4.91 5.33
C SER A 122 5.85 -5.12 6.13
N TRP A 123 4.81 -4.38 5.79
CA TRP A 123 3.53 -4.44 6.48
C TRP A 123 2.38 -4.07 5.52
N ASN A 124 1.16 -4.44 5.90
CA ASN A 124 -0.06 -4.14 5.16
C ASN A 124 -1.19 -3.75 6.13
N PHE A 125 -2.22 -3.08 5.59
CA PHE A 125 -3.43 -2.65 6.27
C PHE A 125 -4.67 -3.05 5.46
#